data_AF-A0A7X4A4K3-F1
#
_entry.id   AF-A0A7X4A4K3-F1
#
_cell.length_a   1.000
_cell.length_b   1.000
_cell.length_c   1.000
_cell.angle_alpha   90.00
_cell.angle_beta   90.00
_cell.angle_gamma   90.00
#
_symmetry.space_group_name_H-M   'P 1'
#
loop_
_entity.id
_entity.type
_entity.pdbx_description
1 polymer ?
#
loop_
_entity_poly.entity_id
_entity_poly.type
_entity_poly.pdbx_seq_one_letter_code
_entity_poly.pdbx_strand_id
1 'polypeptide(L)'
;ADSRARGLVRGFGVTSYLEATAPPGKEMGGLRFEADGRIAFLTGTKDYGQGHEGAYAQILGPALGVSYDRIGLLQGDSDALLHGGGTGGSRSLMASGKAAVEAADAVIEKGRAAAAHYLEAAEADIEFGGGLFRVAGTDRAIALHDLAARMKADPPPGDGLDSLDVALVVETPPSAFPNGCHICEVELDPETGAVAVDRYVAIGDFGTIVNPMLVEAQMHGGVTQGLGQALMEEVALDGDGQCLNGSLMDYCIPRAADLPDLPHMIVGDRPVPTETNPLGVKGCGEAGTTGALPAVANAVADALHRCGVDGFDMPATPHRIWRLLNGKAE
;
A
#
# COMPACT_ATOMS: atom_id res chain seq x y z
N ALA A 1 32.28 -15.49 9.73
CA ALA A 1 33.45 -16.40 9.67
C ALA A 1 33.29 -17.35 8.48
N ASP A 2 32.10 -17.91 8.30
CA ASP A 2 31.77 -18.92 7.30
C ASP A 2 31.93 -18.46 5.84
N SER A 3 31.51 -17.23 5.49
CA SER A 3 31.67 -16.69 4.12
C SER A 3 33.14 -16.61 3.71
N ARG A 4 33.99 -16.09 4.60
CA ARG A 4 35.44 -16.01 4.36
C ARG A 4 36.06 -17.41 4.22
N ALA A 5 35.58 -18.39 4.99
CA ALA A 5 36.02 -19.78 4.86
C ALA A 5 35.64 -20.39 3.51
N ARG A 6 34.57 -19.90 2.86
CA ARG A 6 34.16 -20.25 1.49
C ARG A 6 34.81 -19.37 0.41
N GLY A 7 35.74 -18.49 0.76
CA GLY A 7 36.37 -17.55 -0.19
C GLY A 7 35.53 -16.34 -0.58
N LEU A 8 34.36 -16.15 0.04
CA LEU A 8 33.43 -15.06 -0.26
C LEU A 8 33.75 -13.79 0.53
N VAL A 9 33.49 -12.64 -0.08
CA VAL A 9 33.64 -11.31 0.50
C VAL A 9 32.28 -10.77 0.94
N ARG A 10 32.17 -10.38 2.20
CA ARG A 10 30.94 -9.78 2.76
C ARG A 10 30.90 -8.28 2.53
N GLY A 11 29.75 -7.80 2.06
CA GLY A 11 29.41 -6.39 1.97
C GLY A 11 28.18 -6.04 2.80
N PHE A 12 28.15 -4.81 3.33
CA PHE A 12 27.08 -4.31 4.19
C PHE A 12 26.59 -2.97 3.67
N GLY A 13 25.29 -2.91 3.40
CA GLY A 13 24.60 -1.69 2.96
C GLY A 13 23.60 -1.25 4.01
N VAL A 14 23.57 0.05 4.27
CA VAL A 14 22.55 0.70 5.09
C VAL A 14 21.97 1.85 4.28
N THR A 15 20.65 2.01 4.32
CA THR A 15 19.98 3.16 3.69
C THR A 15 18.80 3.59 4.54
N SER A 16 18.81 4.86 4.93
CA SER A 16 17.60 5.52 5.42
C SER A 16 16.96 6.30 4.29
N TYR A 17 15.65 6.24 4.18
CA TYR A 17 14.89 6.96 3.16
C TYR A 17 13.78 7.80 3.79
N LEU A 18 13.38 8.83 3.05
CA LEU A 18 12.19 9.63 3.30
C LEU A 18 11.49 9.78 1.95
N GLU A 19 10.25 9.32 1.87
CA GLU A 19 9.42 9.47 0.67
C GLU A 19 8.47 10.64 0.81
N ALA A 20 8.03 11.18 -0.33
CA ALA A 20 6.88 12.06 -0.40
C ALA A 20 5.76 11.31 -1.12
N THR A 21 4.71 10.96 -0.38
CA THR A 21 3.59 10.14 -0.89
C THR A 21 2.30 10.95 -0.97
N ALA A 22 1.37 10.49 -1.81
CA ALA A 22 0.05 11.08 -1.97
C ALA A 22 0.08 12.59 -2.29
N PRO A 23 0.38 12.99 -3.54
CA PRO A 23 0.18 14.38 -3.95
C PRO A 23 -1.28 14.80 -3.69
N PRO A 24 -1.53 16.02 -3.18
CA PRO A 24 -2.88 16.48 -2.89
C PRO A 24 -3.74 16.54 -4.15
N GLY A 25 -5.03 16.28 -4.00
CA GLY A 25 -6.00 16.32 -5.06
C GLY A 25 -7.38 16.01 -4.52
N LYS A 26 -8.20 15.35 -5.35
CA LYS A 26 -9.54 14.90 -4.96
C LYS A 26 -9.65 13.39 -5.06
N GLU A 27 -10.60 12.83 -4.34
CA GLU A 27 -10.92 11.41 -4.42
C GLU A 27 -12.42 11.19 -4.22
N MET A 28 -12.98 10.18 -4.89
CA MET A 28 -14.35 9.78 -4.65
C MET A 28 -14.43 8.83 -3.45
N GLY A 29 -15.43 9.09 -2.60
CA GLY A 29 -15.96 8.13 -1.64
C GLY A 29 -17.45 7.95 -1.91
N GLY A 30 -17.87 6.74 -2.23
CA GLY A 30 -19.28 6.40 -2.34
C GLY A 30 -19.58 5.13 -1.57
N LEU A 31 -20.75 5.07 -0.95
CA LEU A 31 -21.28 3.85 -0.36
C LEU A 31 -22.64 3.58 -0.96
N ARG A 32 -22.81 2.38 -1.52
CA ARG A 32 -24.07 1.93 -2.13
C ARG A 32 -24.57 0.69 -1.42
N PHE A 33 -25.82 0.73 -0.98
CA PHE A 33 -26.49 -0.38 -0.31
C PHE A 33 -27.13 -1.30 -1.36
N GLU A 34 -26.57 -2.51 -1.48
CA GLU A 34 -26.97 -3.49 -2.48
C GLU A 34 -28.17 -4.33 -2.02
N ALA A 35 -28.90 -4.90 -2.98
CA ALA A 35 -30.12 -5.68 -2.70
C ALA A 35 -29.85 -6.99 -1.92
N ASP A 36 -28.61 -7.50 -1.95
CA ASP A 36 -28.17 -8.68 -1.20
C ASP A 36 -27.74 -8.34 0.25
N GLY A 37 -27.83 -7.06 0.62
CA GLY A 37 -27.43 -6.54 1.93
C GLY A 37 -25.93 -6.32 2.07
N ARG A 38 -25.15 -6.26 0.98
CA ARG A 38 -23.78 -5.73 1.00
C ARG A 38 -23.77 -4.21 0.87
N ILE A 39 -22.65 -3.60 1.27
CA ILE A 39 -22.36 -2.17 1.07
C ILE A 39 -21.16 -2.09 0.15
N ALA A 40 -21.37 -1.65 -1.09
CA ALA A 40 -20.29 -1.43 -2.04
C ALA A 40 -19.63 -0.07 -1.78
N PHE A 41 -18.31 -0.08 -1.56
CA PHE A 41 -17.49 1.13 -1.55
C PHE A 41 -17.03 1.47 -2.96
N LEU A 42 -17.38 2.66 -3.43
CA LEU A 42 -17.00 3.18 -4.74
C LEU A 42 -15.86 4.18 -4.53
N THR A 43 -14.76 4.00 -5.25
CA THR A 43 -13.63 4.93 -5.19
C THR A 43 -12.86 4.95 -6.50
N GLY A 44 -12.18 6.06 -6.77
CA GLY A 44 -11.45 6.28 -8.02
C GLY A 44 -10.01 5.79 -8.02
N THR A 45 -9.56 5.16 -6.93
CA THR A 45 -8.35 4.32 -6.95
C THR A 45 -8.63 2.99 -7.64
N LYS A 46 -7.59 2.25 -8.04
CA LYS A 46 -7.73 0.93 -8.65
C LYS A 46 -6.73 -0.05 -8.07
N ASP A 47 -7.23 -1.16 -7.55
CA ASP A 47 -6.39 -2.27 -7.10
C ASP A 47 -5.84 -3.05 -8.31
N TYR A 48 -4.56 -3.36 -8.23
CA TYR A 48 -3.85 -4.27 -9.13
C TYR A 48 -2.88 -5.18 -8.36
N GLY A 49 -3.20 -5.46 -7.10
CA GLY A 49 -2.49 -6.43 -6.25
C GLY A 49 -2.15 -5.92 -4.84
N GLN A 50 -2.54 -4.70 -4.48
CA GLN A 50 -2.25 -4.11 -3.17
C GLN A 50 -3.21 -4.60 -2.07
N GLY A 51 -4.37 -5.15 -2.44
CA GLY A 51 -5.36 -5.65 -1.48
C GLY A 51 -6.28 -4.57 -0.93
N HIS A 52 -6.74 -3.67 -1.81
CA HIS A 52 -7.61 -2.55 -1.42
C HIS A 52 -8.92 -3.00 -0.79
N GLU A 53 -9.54 -4.06 -1.32
CA GLU A 53 -10.84 -4.55 -0.83
C GLU A 53 -10.77 -4.86 0.67
N GLY A 54 -9.72 -5.56 1.10
CA GLY A 54 -9.56 -5.89 2.50
C GLY A 54 -9.21 -4.71 3.38
N ALA A 55 -8.32 -3.82 2.92
CA ALA A 55 -7.98 -2.62 3.68
C ALA A 55 -9.18 -1.70 3.88
N TYR A 56 -10.00 -1.47 2.85
CA TYR A 56 -11.19 -0.63 2.97
C TYR A 56 -12.30 -1.28 3.79
N ALA A 57 -12.47 -2.61 3.71
CA ALA A 57 -13.40 -3.32 4.59
C ALA A 57 -13.01 -3.24 6.07
N GLN A 58 -11.71 -3.24 6.40
CA GLN A 58 -11.22 -3.02 7.77
C GLN A 58 -11.44 -1.59 8.28
N ILE A 59 -11.63 -0.61 7.39
CA ILE A 59 -11.97 0.77 7.75
C ILE A 59 -13.49 0.90 7.90
N LEU A 60 -14.25 0.46 6.90
CA LEU A 60 -15.70 0.66 6.81
C LEU A 60 -16.50 -0.25 7.74
N GLY A 61 -16.04 -1.49 7.96
CA GLY A 61 -16.73 -2.45 8.83
C GLY A 61 -16.94 -1.91 10.24
N PRO A 62 -15.88 -1.49 10.95
CA PRO A 62 -16.00 -0.85 12.26
C PRO A 62 -16.78 0.47 12.22
N ALA A 63 -16.57 1.30 11.19
CA ALA A 63 -17.24 2.60 11.07
C ALA A 63 -18.78 2.46 10.95
N LEU A 64 -19.25 1.46 10.21
CA LEU A 64 -20.67 1.19 9.97
C LEU A 64 -21.24 0.11 10.90
N GLY A 65 -20.40 -0.53 11.73
CA GLY A 65 -20.78 -1.65 12.59
C GLY A 65 -21.29 -2.87 11.83
N VAL A 66 -20.71 -3.15 10.65
CA VAL A 66 -21.04 -4.32 9.83
C VAL A 66 -19.85 -5.26 9.74
N SER A 67 -20.11 -6.54 9.45
CA SER A 67 -19.04 -7.52 9.28
C SER A 67 -18.23 -7.24 8.02
N TYR A 68 -16.95 -7.64 8.05
CA TYR A 68 -16.00 -7.43 6.96
C TYR A 68 -16.51 -7.93 5.60
N ASP A 69 -17.18 -9.09 5.57
CA ASP A 69 -17.74 -9.74 4.37
C ASP A 69 -18.95 -8.99 3.78
N ARG A 70 -19.54 -8.05 4.53
CA ARG A 70 -20.63 -7.18 4.06
C ARG A 70 -20.12 -5.99 3.27
N ILE A 71 -18.84 -5.65 3.37
CA ILE A 71 -18.25 -4.59 2.55
C ILE A 71 -17.79 -5.20 1.22
N GLY A 72 -18.13 -4.55 0.12
CA GLY A 72 -17.60 -4.83 -1.21
C GLY A 72 -16.85 -3.63 -1.75
N LEU A 73 -16.07 -3.83 -2.81
CA LEU A 73 -15.33 -2.76 -3.49
C LEU A 73 -15.70 -2.70 -4.97
N LEU A 74 -16.03 -1.50 -5.44
CA LEU A 74 -16.26 -1.22 -6.85
C LEU A 74 -15.22 -0.21 -7.35
N GLN A 75 -14.37 -0.67 -8.27
CA GLN A 75 -13.30 0.13 -8.86
C GLN A 75 -13.12 -0.17 -10.34
N GLY A 76 -12.77 0.86 -11.12
CA GLY A 76 -12.40 0.73 -12.53
C GLY A 76 -13.56 0.83 -13.54
N ASP A 77 -14.77 1.16 -13.07
CA ASP A 77 -15.88 1.56 -13.93
C ASP A 77 -16.00 3.09 -13.90
N SER A 78 -15.53 3.77 -14.95
CA SER A 78 -15.54 5.23 -15.02
C SER A 78 -16.95 5.82 -15.11
N ASP A 79 -17.93 5.06 -15.60
CA ASP A 79 -19.32 5.54 -15.69
C ASP A 79 -19.97 5.63 -14.30
N ALA A 80 -19.43 4.90 -13.32
CA ALA A 80 -19.87 4.92 -11.93
C ALA A 80 -19.13 5.97 -11.06
N LEU A 81 -18.11 6.67 -11.59
CA LEU A 81 -17.26 7.55 -10.80
C LEU A 81 -17.57 9.04 -11.02
N LEU A 82 -17.69 9.78 -9.92
CA LEU A 82 -17.73 11.25 -9.93
C LEU A 82 -16.34 11.86 -10.12
N HIS A 83 -15.31 11.18 -9.62
CA HIS A 83 -13.92 11.57 -9.71
C HIS A 83 -13.02 10.35 -9.48
N GLY A 84 -11.81 10.36 -10.05
CA GLY A 84 -10.81 9.37 -9.70
C GLY A 84 -9.38 9.83 -9.98
N GLY A 85 -8.50 9.63 -9.00
CA GLY A 85 -7.09 9.96 -9.11
C GLY A 85 -6.19 8.78 -9.48
N GLY A 86 -6.76 7.57 -9.62
CA GLY A 86 -6.00 6.36 -9.85
C GLY A 86 -5.11 5.94 -8.67
N THR A 87 -4.32 4.91 -8.88
CA THR A 87 -3.38 4.35 -7.90
C THR A 87 -1.96 4.47 -8.41
N GLY A 88 -1.08 5.01 -7.55
CA GLY A 88 0.31 5.37 -7.82
C GLY A 88 0.79 6.39 -6.77
N GLY A 89 2.11 6.57 -6.60
CA GLY A 89 2.65 7.49 -5.60
C GLY A 89 2.19 7.17 -4.16
N SER A 90 1.96 5.88 -3.90
CA SER A 90 1.50 5.32 -2.62
C SER A 90 0.28 6.02 -2.02
N ARG A 91 -0.64 6.52 -2.86
CA ARG A 91 -1.74 7.41 -2.43
C ARG A 91 -3.01 6.72 -1.94
N SER A 92 -3.25 5.46 -2.30
CA SER A 92 -4.60 4.87 -2.26
C SER A 92 -5.25 4.84 -0.89
N LEU A 93 -4.53 4.36 0.14
CA LEU A 93 -5.09 4.28 1.49
C LEU A 93 -5.24 5.66 2.12
N MET A 94 -4.35 6.59 1.80
CA MET A 94 -4.46 7.97 2.30
C MET A 94 -5.67 8.71 1.71
N ALA A 95 -5.87 8.61 0.40
CA ALA A 95 -6.93 9.30 -0.32
C ALA A 95 -8.29 8.59 -0.13
N SER A 96 -8.41 7.35 -0.59
CA SER A 96 -9.67 6.60 -0.51
C SER A 96 -10.01 6.16 0.91
N GLY A 97 -9.02 5.97 1.80
CA GLY A 97 -9.31 5.68 3.21
C GLY A 97 -9.96 6.87 3.90
N LYS A 98 -9.49 8.10 3.65
CA LYS A 98 -10.18 9.32 4.10
C LYS A 98 -11.58 9.42 3.46
N ALA A 99 -11.69 9.18 2.16
CA ALA A 99 -12.97 9.21 1.47
C ALA A 99 -13.97 8.16 2.01
N ALA A 100 -13.48 7.00 2.45
CA ALA A 100 -14.29 5.97 3.11
C ALA A 100 -14.82 6.44 4.47
N VAL A 101 -13.98 7.12 5.27
CA VAL A 101 -14.41 7.72 6.55
C VAL A 101 -15.49 8.77 6.31
N GLU A 102 -15.26 9.73 5.41
CA GLU A 102 -16.25 10.78 5.13
C GLU A 102 -17.55 10.23 4.53
N ALA A 103 -17.47 9.18 3.70
CA ALA A 103 -18.64 8.50 3.19
C ALA A 103 -19.41 7.77 4.30
N ALA A 104 -18.73 7.11 5.24
CA ALA A 104 -19.38 6.48 6.38
C ALA A 104 -20.06 7.52 7.28
N ASP A 105 -19.40 8.64 7.56
CA ASP A 105 -19.99 9.75 8.31
C ASP A 105 -21.25 10.30 7.62
N ALA A 106 -21.21 10.48 6.30
CA ALA A 106 -22.37 10.93 5.53
C ALA A 106 -23.54 9.91 5.58
N VAL A 107 -23.26 8.60 5.54
CA VAL A 107 -24.28 7.55 5.74
C VAL A 107 -24.88 7.63 7.13
N ILE A 108 -24.06 7.83 8.16
CA ILE A 108 -24.51 7.91 9.55
C ILE A 108 -25.40 9.13 9.76
N GLU A 109 -24.99 10.32 9.31
CA GLU A 109 -25.78 11.54 9.43
C GLU A 109 -27.12 11.41 8.70
N LYS A 110 -27.11 10.92 7.44
CA LYS A 110 -28.34 10.62 6.68
C LYS A 110 -29.23 9.61 7.41
N GLY A 111 -28.61 8.60 8.01
CA GLY A 111 -29.29 7.58 8.80
C GLY A 111 -29.91 8.11 10.08
N ARG A 112 -29.30 9.09 10.77
CA ARG A 112 -29.90 9.73 11.95
C ARG A 112 -31.19 10.45 11.59
N ALA A 113 -31.18 11.25 10.52
CA ALA A 113 -32.37 11.95 10.03
C ALA A 113 -33.51 10.98 9.69
N ALA A 114 -33.19 9.88 8.97
CA ALA A 114 -34.19 8.87 8.61
C ALA A 114 -34.68 8.08 9.84
N ALA A 115 -33.78 7.65 10.73
CA ALA A 115 -34.13 6.91 11.94
C ALA A 115 -35.00 7.74 12.90
N ALA A 116 -34.74 9.05 13.01
CA ALA A 116 -35.55 9.97 13.80
C ALA A 116 -37.04 9.95 13.39
N HIS A 117 -37.31 9.92 12.08
CA HIS A 117 -38.66 9.80 11.56
C HIS A 117 -39.33 8.48 11.98
N TYR A 118 -38.67 7.34 11.75
CA TYR A 118 -39.26 6.03 12.02
C TYR A 118 -39.34 5.67 13.51
N LEU A 119 -38.45 6.23 14.32
CA LEU A 119 -38.42 6.07 15.76
C LEU A 119 -39.19 7.20 16.46
N GLU A 120 -39.87 8.08 15.73
CA GLU A 120 -40.67 9.19 16.28
C GLU A 120 -39.94 9.92 17.42
N ALA A 121 -38.69 10.31 17.15
CA ALA A 121 -37.79 10.97 18.10
C ALA A 121 -37.13 12.17 17.44
N ALA A 122 -36.54 13.07 18.24
CA ALA A 122 -35.73 14.15 17.69
C ALA A 122 -34.43 13.57 17.12
N GLU A 123 -33.95 14.12 16.01
CA GLU A 123 -32.70 13.69 15.38
C GLU A 123 -31.49 13.80 16.32
N ALA A 124 -31.47 14.85 17.14
CA ALA A 124 -30.43 15.05 18.16
C ALA A 124 -30.41 13.97 19.25
N ASP A 125 -31.50 13.22 19.42
CA ASP A 125 -31.61 12.12 20.37
C ASP A 125 -31.26 10.77 19.74
N ILE A 126 -30.93 10.71 18.44
CA ILE A 126 -30.51 9.49 17.76
C ILE A 126 -29.01 9.32 17.92
N GLU A 127 -28.59 8.22 18.54
CA GLU A 127 -27.21 7.75 18.62
C GLU A 127 -26.95 6.64 17.59
N PHE A 128 -25.73 6.58 17.03
CA PHE A 128 -25.30 5.49 16.16
C PHE A 128 -24.09 4.77 16.75
N GLY A 129 -24.15 3.43 16.77
CA GLY A 129 -23.03 2.60 17.19
C GLY A 129 -23.31 1.12 16.95
N GLY A 130 -22.28 0.38 16.53
CA GLY A 130 -22.41 -1.07 16.29
C GLY A 130 -23.48 -1.43 15.25
N GLY A 131 -23.70 -0.56 14.25
CA GLY A 131 -24.67 -0.79 13.18
C GLY A 131 -26.12 -0.53 13.57
N LEU A 132 -26.36 0.15 14.70
CA LEU A 132 -27.69 0.47 15.22
C LEU A 132 -27.86 1.97 15.40
N PHE A 133 -28.98 2.50 14.92
CA PHE A 133 -29.50 3.82 15.29
C PHE A 133 -30.45 3.64 16.48
N ARG A 134 -30.20 4.31 17.60
CA ARG A 134 -30.94 4.15 18.86
C ARG A 134 -31.35 5.50 19.42
N VAL A 135 -32.57 5.58 19.97
CA VAL A 135 -32.99 6.77 20.75
C VAL A 135 -32.29 6.74 22.11
N ALA A 136 -31.54 7.79 22.43
CA ALA A 136 -30.76 7.94 23.65
C ALA A 136 -31.59 7.64 24.91
N GLY A 137 -31.04 6.81 25.80
CA GLY A 137 -31.72 6.42 27.04
C GLY A 137 -32.86 5.40 26.89
N THR A 138 -33.07 4.80 25.71
CA THR A 138 -34.14 3.82 25.47
C THR A 138 -33.65 2.55 24.75
N ASP A 139 -34.52 1.55 24.67
CA ASP A 139 -34.31 0.33 23.89
C ASP A 139 -34.76 0.46 22.42
N ARG A 140 -35.44 1.56 22.05
CA ARG A 140 -35.93 1.82 20.69
C ARG A 140 -34.76 2.02 19.73
N ALA A 141 -34.64 1.14 18.74
CA ALA A 141 -33.56 1.17 17.76
C ALA A 141 -33.99 0.58 16.41
N ILE A 142 -33.22 0.89 15.38
CA ILE A 142 -33.30 0.30 14.04
C ILE A 142 -31.89 -0.02 13.53
N ALA A 143 -31.69 -1.21 12.96
CA ALA A 143 -30.40 -1.59 12.40
C ALA A 143 -30.14 -0.88 11.07
N LEU A 144 -28.87 -0.67 10.72
CA LEU A 144 -28.44 0.04 9.51
C LEU A 144 -29.10 -0.54 8.24
N HIS A 145 -29.09 -1.87 8.09
CA HIS A 145 -29.69 -2.53 6.92
C HIS A 145 -31.22 -2.47 6.93
N ASP A 146 -31.85 -2.58 8.10
CA ASP A 146 -33.31 -2.45 8.22
C ASP A 146 -33.76 -1.02 7.90
N LEU A 147 -32.98 -0.03 8.32
CA LEU A 147 -33.19 1.37 7.97
C LEU A 147 -33.07 1.60 6.46
N ALA A 148 -32.02 1.07 5.83
CA ALA A 148 -31.83 1.13 4.38
C ALA A 148 -33.03 0.52 3.62
N ALA A 149 -33.48 -0.66 4.04
CA ALA A 149 -34.62 -1.34 3.43
C ALA A 149 -35.93 -0.56 3.62
N ARG A 150 -36.13 0.04 4.80
CA ARG A 150 -37.33 0.81 5.11
C ARG A 150 -37.38 2.12 4.33
N MET A 151 -36.28 2.85 4.21
CA MET A 151 -36.19 4.06 3.37
C MET A 151 -36.56 3.80 1.92
N LYS A 152 -36.18 2.65 1.37
CA LYS A 152 -36.53 2.26 0.01
C LYS A 152 -38.02 1.92 -0.16
N ALA A 153 -38.64 1.36 0.87
CA ALA A 153 -40.03 0.92 0.84
C ALA A 153 -41.03 2.04 1.17
N ASP A 154 -40.68 2.91 2.11
CA ASP A 154 -41.53 3.98 2.64
C ASP A 154 -40.66 5.21 2.98
N PRO A 155 -40.22 5.99 1.98
CA PRO A 155 -39.29 7.09 2.19
C PRO A 155 -39.80 8.12 3.21
N PRO A 156 -38.98 8.53 4.20
CA PRO A 156 -39.36 9.58 5.12
C PRO A 156 -39.39 10.94 4.37
N PRO A 157 -40.14 11.93 4.89
CA PRO A 157 -40.15 13.25 4.29
C PRO A 157 -38.78 13.92 4.38
N GLY A 158 -38.31 14.47 3.26
CA GLY A 158 -37.02 15.17 3.18
C GLY A 158 -36.31 14.89 1.86
N ASP A 159 -35.47 15.82 1.42
CA ASP A 159 -34.72 15.67 0.17
C ASP A 159 -33.62 14.62 0.33
N GLY A 160 -33.57 13.67 -0.61
CA GLY A 160 -32.52 12.65 -0.68
C GLY A 160 -32.60 11.53 0.36
N LEU A 161 -33.71 11.39 1.10
CA LEU A 161 -33.89 10.31 2.10
C LEU A 161 -34.55 9.04 1.53
N ASP A 162 -34.50 8.84 0.22
CA ASP A 162 -35.02 7.65 -0.49
C ASP A 162 -34.08 6.43 -0.46
N SER A 163 -32.84 6.62 0.01
CA SER A 163 -31.83 5.57 0.19
C SER A 163 -30.80 5.97 1.25
N LEU A 164 -29.96 5.04 1.72
CA LEU A 164 -28.74 5.39 2.47
C LEU A 164 -27.51 5.61 1.58
N ASP A 165 -27.68 5.54 0.26
CA ASP A 165 -26.57 5.71 -0.66
C ASP A 165 -25.99 7.12 -0.56
N VAL A 166 -24.66 7.20 -0.64
CA VAL A 166 -23.91 8.45 -0.69
C VAL A 166 -22.87 8.39 -1.80
N ALA A 167 -22.64 9.54 -2.44
CA ALA A 167 -21.57 9.72 -3.41
C ALA A 167 -21.00 11.12 -3.22
N LEU A 168 -19.72 11.20 -2.85
CA LEU A 168 -19.05 12.46 -2.54
C LEU A 168 -17.64 12.50 -3.14
N VAL A 169 -17.16 13.72 -3.37
CA VAL A 169 -15.79 13.99 -3.79
C VAL A 169 -15.13 14.78 -2.68
N VAL A 170 -14.08 14.20 -2.09
CA VAL A 170 -13.35 14.78 -0.96
C VAL A 170 -12.04 15.37 -1.42
N GLU A 171 -11.60 16.43 -0.75
CA GLU A 171 -10.21 16.86 -0.85
C GLU A 171 -9.32 15.85 -0.13
N THR A 172 -8.26 15.37 -0.77
CA THR A 172 -7.34 14.42 -0.14
C THR A 172 -6.49 15.12 0.93
N PRO A 173 -5.90 14.37 1.88
CA PRO A 173 -4.92 14.93 2.78
C PRO A 173 -3.74 15.56 2.02
N PRO A 174 -2.99 16.47 2.67
CA PRO A 174 -1.63 16.82 2.26
C PRO A 174 -0.74 15.58 2.12
N SER A 175 0.35 15.70 1.37
CA SER A 175 1.33 14.62 1.26
C SER A 175 1.88 14.20 2.63
N ALA A 176 2.13 12.90 2.76
CA ALA A 176 2.78 12.34 3.94
C ALA A 176 4.19 11.83 3.62
N PHE A 177 4.97 11.70 4.67
CA PHE A 177 6.39 11.38 4.58
C PHE A 177 6.72 10.06 5.30
N PRO A 178 6.35 8.92 4.70
CA PRO A 178 6.81 7.63 5.21
C PRO A 178 8.33 7.57 5.08
N ASN A 179 8.95 6.88 6.03
CA ASN A 179 10.40 6.80 6.14
C ASN A 179 10.77 5.43 6.68
N GLY A 180 12.05 5.09 6.61
CA GLY A 180 12.51 3.83 7.13
C GLY A 180 14.01 3.65 6.98
N CYS A 181 14.47 2.49 7.43
CA CYS A 181 15.85 2.06 7.32
C CYS A 181 15.90 0.63 6.78
N HIS A 182 16.71 0.44 5.74
CA HIS A 182 16.97 -0.83 5.09
C HIS A 182 18.43 -1.21 5.31
N ILE A 183 18.67 -2.48 5.64
CA ILE A 183 20.00 -3.06 5.83
C ILE A 183 20.10 -4.28 4.93
N CYS A 184 21.15 -4.35 4.14
CA CYS A 184 21.42 -5.45 3.22
C CYS A 184 22.81 -6.03 3.52
N GLU A 185 22.89 -7.35 3.62
CA GLU A 185 24.14 -8.09 3.68
C GLU A 185 24.28 -8.93 2.42
N VAL A 186 25.40 -8.78 1.72
CA VAL A 186 25.70 -9.54 0.50
C VAL A 186 26.94 -10.40 0.67
N GLU A 187 26.98 -11.50 -0.07
CA GLU A 187 28.16 -12.32 -0.31
C GLU A 187 28.57 -12.18 -1.78
N LEU A 188 29.80 -11.70 -2.00
CA LEU A 188 30.44 -11.59 -3.30
C LEU A 188 31.45 -12.71 -3.48
N ASP A 189 31.35 -13.45 -4.58
CA ASP A 189 32.39 -14.38 -5.04
C ASP A 189 33.42 -13.63 -5.91
N PRO A 190 34.67 -13.47 -5.45
CA PRO A 190 35.69 -12.75 -6.20
C PRO A 190 36.17 -13.48 -7.47
N GLU A 191 35.93 -14.78 -7.60
CA GLU A 191 36.33 -15.56 -8.78
C GLU A 191 35.33 -15.42 -9.92
N THR A 192 34.03 -15.37 -9.61
CA THR A 192 32.94 -15.37 -10.61
C THR A 192 32.24 -14.01 -10.75
N GLY A 193 32.41 -13.11 -9.78
CA GLY A 193 31.67 -11.86 -9.68
C GLY A 193 30.21 -12.03 -9.22
N ALA A 194 29.79 -13.25 -8.90
CA ALA A 194 28.43 -13.51 -8.43
C ALA A 194 28.18 -12.83 -7.07
N VAL A 195 27.03 -12.18 -6.95
CA VAL A 195 26.56 -11.56 -5.71
C VAL A 195 25.28 -12.25 -5.27
N ALA A 196 25.23 -12.69 -4.02
CA ALA A 196 24.03 -13.21 -3.37
C ALA A 196 23.65 -12.33 -2.18
N VAL A 197 22.35 -12.08 -1.99
CA VAL A 197 21.85 -11.42 -0.78
C VAL A 197 21.68 -12.47 0.31
N ASP A 198 22.44 -12.36 1.39
CA ASP A 198 22.41 -13.31 2.50
C ASP A 198 21.36 -12.94 3.55
N ARG A 199 21.21 -11.65 3.81
CA ARG A 199 20.25 -11.12 4.78
C ARG A 199 19.76 -9.75 4.38
N TYR A 200 18.50 -9.50 4.68
CA TYR A 200 17.83 -8.24 4.43
C TYR A 200 16.94 -7.85 5.60
N VAL A 201 17.01 -6.61 6.05
CA VAL A 201 16.17 -6.07 7.12
C VAL A 201 15.58 -4.73 6.66
N ALA A 202 14.27 -4.59 6.73
CA ALA A 202 13.57 -3.33 6.46
C ALA A 202 12.69 -2.95 7.65
N ILE A 203 12.91 -1.75 8.19
CA ILE A 203 12.07 -1.17 9.24
C ILE A 203 11.45 0.12 8.70
N GLY A 204 10.12 0.15 8.58
CA GLY A 204 9.37 1.28 8.03
C GLY A 204 8.49 2.01 9.06
N ASP A 205 8.23 3.28 8.80
CA ASP A 205 7.21 4.09 9.46
C ASP A 205 6.16 4.49 8.44
N PHE A 206 5.01 3.82 8.50
CA PHE A 206 3.86 4.04 7.63
C PHE A 206 2.67 4.69 8.35
N GLY A 207 2.93 5.31 9.51
CA GLY A 207 1.86 5.79 10.39
C GLY A 207 0.99 4.64 10.90
N THR A 208 -0.30 4.85 11.05
CA THR A 208 -1.24 3.79 11.43
C THR A 208 -1.23 2.67 10.40
N ILE A 209 -1.05 1.42 10.83
CA ILE A 209 -1.12 0.25 9.95
C ILE A 209 -2.53 -0.33 10.00
N VAL A 210 -3.24 -0.29 8.86
CA VAL A 210 -4.58 -0.87 8.72
C VAL A 210 -4.51 -2.40 8.62
N ASN A 211 -3.55 -2.91 7.83
CA ASN A 211 -3.37 -4.34 7.63
C ASN A 211 -1.88 -4.71 7.63
N PRO A 212 -1.35 -5.27 8.73
CA PRO A 212 0.07 -5.63 8.83
C PRO A 212 0.50 -6.65 7.78
N MET A 213 -0.34 -7.63 7.47
CA MET A 213 -0.04 -8.67 6.47
C MET A 213 0.11 -8.08 5.06
N LEU A 214 -0.76 -7.13 4.68
CA LEU A 214 -0.63 -6.45 3.38
C LEU A 214 0.61 -5.57 3.31
N VAL A 215 0.94 -4.85 4.39
CA VAL A 215 2.16 -4.04 4.47
C VAL A 215 3.40 -4.93 4.33
N GLU A 216 3.47 -6.04 5.06
CA GLU A 216 4.56 -7.02 4.95
C GLU A 216 4.69 -7.57 3.52
N ALA A 217 3.58 -7.93 2.89
CA ALA A 217 3.57 -8.41 1.51
C ALA A 217 4.04 -7.34 0.50
N GLN A 218 3.63 -6.08 0.66
CA GLN A 218 4.11 -4.96 -0.17
C GLN A 218 5.61 -4.75 0.01
N MET A 219 6.11 -4.84 1.24
CA MET A 219 7.54 -4.74 1.52
C MET A 219 8.33 -5.88 0.88
N HIS A 220 7.83 -7.12 0.94
CA HIS A 220 8.48 -8.25 0.28
C HIS A 220 8.54 -8.07 -1.24
N GLY A 221 7.45 -7.64 -1.86
CA GLY A 221 7.39 -7.36 -3.30
C GLY A 221 8.34 -6.22 -3.71
N GLY A 222 8.30 -5.10 -2.99
CA GLY A 222 9.15 -3.95 -3.30
C GLY A 222 10.64 -4.23 -3.07
N VAL A 223 11.00 -4.92 -1.98
CA VAL A 223 12.38 -5.35 -1.75
C VAL A 223 12.87 -6.24 -2.88
N THR A 224 12.04 -7.19 -3.33
CA THR A 224 12.35 -8.05 -4.49
C THR A 224 12.62 -7.22 -5.75
N GLN A 225 11.78 -6.23 -6.06
CA GLN A 225 11.99 -5.33 -7.20
C GLN A 225 13.29 -4.53 -7.09
N GLY A 226 13.60 -4.01 -5.90
CA GLY A 226 14.84 -3.27 -5.66
C GLY A 226 16.10 -4.14 -5.81
N LEU A 227 16.02 -5.41 -5.38
CA LEU A 227 17.08 -6.41 -5.62
C LEU A 227 17.26 -6.67 -7.12
N GLY A 228 16.15 -6.86 -7.84
CA GLY A 228 16.17 -7.06 -9.30
C GLY A 228 16.85 -5.91 -10.02
N GLN A 229 16.42 -4.69 -9.77
CA GLN A 229 17.02 -3.49 -10.35
C GLN A 229 18.50 -3.30 -9.98
N ALA A 230 18.89 -3.66 -8.75
CA ALA A 230 20.28 -3.52 -8.31
C ALA A 230 21.22 -4.57 -8.91
N LEU A 231 20.74 -5.80 -9.16
CA LEU A 231 21.60 -6.96 -9.46
C LEU A 231 21.41 -7.53 -10.87
N MET A 232 20.27 -7.31 -11.52
CA MET A 232 19.83 -8.10 -12.68
C MET A 232 19.20 -7.29 -13.80
N GLU A 233 18.26 -6.41 -13.49
CA GLU A 233 17.38 -5.78 -14.46
C GLU A 233 18.07 -4.62 -15.18
N GLU A 234 17.99 -4.62 -16.50
CA GLU A 234 18.50 -3.56 -17.37
C GLU A 234 17.66 -3.53 -18.65
N VAL A 235 17.37 -2.35 -19.19
CA VAL A 235 16.88 -2.25 -20.58
C VAL A 235 18.07 -1.89 -21.46
N ALA A 236 18.52 -2.84 -22.27
CA ALA A 236 19.68 -2.68 -23.12
C ALA A 236 19.26 -2.22 -24.52
N LEU A 237 19.78 -1.06 -24.95
CA LEU A 237 19.60 -0.53 -26.30
C LEU A 237 20.92 -0.56 -27.07
N ASP A 238 20.90 -0.90 -28.35
CA ASP A 238 22.07 -0.71 -29.22
C ASP A 238 22.16 0.74 -29.74
N GLY A 239 23.21 1.02 -30.55
CA GLY A 239 23.45 2.33 -31.12
C GLY A 239 22.37 2.84 -32.08
N ASP A 240 21.53 1.94 -32.60
CA ASP A 240 20.40 2.26 -33.48
C ASP A 240 19.06 2.32 -32.70
N GLY A 241 19.11 2.14 -31.37
CA GLY A 241 17.95 2.18 -30.48
C GLY A 241 17.13 0.88 -30.46
N GLN A 242 17.65 -0.23 -30.97
CA GLN A 242 16.97 -1.53 -30.84
C GLN A 242 17.09 -2.07 -29.42
N CYS A 243 15.98 -2.56 -28.87
CA CYS A 243 15.96 -3.24 -27.58
C CYS A 243 16.55 -4.66 -27.72
N LEU A 244 17.69 -4.88 -27.08
CA LEU A 244 18.45 -6.13 -27.14
C LEU A 244 17.89 -7.20 -26.21
N ASN A 245 17.09 -6.82 -25.20
CA ASN A 245 16.55 -7.73 -24.20
C ASN A 245 15.04 -7.52 -23.97
N GLY A 246 14.27 -7.48 -25.05
CA GLY A 246 12.80 -7.29 -25.01
C GLY A 246 11.98 -8.52 -24.58
N SER A 247 12.60 -9.56 -24.02
CA SER A 247 11.94 -10.81 -23.63
C SER A 247 12.42 -11.30 -22.27
N LEU A 248 11.63 -12.09 -21.55
CA LEU A 248 12.03 -12.70 -20.27
C LEU A 248 13.16 -13.74 -20.39
N MET A 249 13.61 -14.08 -21.61
CA MET A 249 14.83 -14.87 -21.81
C MET A 249 16.08 -14.04 -21.54
N ASP A 250 16.01 -12.73 -21.75
CA ASP A 250 17.15 -11.80 -21.74
C ASP A 250 17.00 -10.70 -20.68
N TYR A 251 15.77 -10.29 -20.36
CA TYR A 251 15.44 -9.40 -19.25
C TYR A 251 15.28 -10.24 -17.98
N CYS A 252 16.33 -10.24 -17.15
CA CYS A 252 16.38 -11.08 -15.97
C CYS A 252 15.62 -10.44 -14.80
N ILE A 253 14.51 -11.07 -14.41
CA ILE A 253 13.78 -10.74 -13.18
C ILE A 253 14.16 -11.70 -12.04
N PRO A 254 14.14 -11.25 -10.77
CA PRO A 254 14.38 -12.10 -9.62
C PRO A 254 13.46 -13.32 -9.56
N ARG A 255 14.04 -14.46 -9.17
CA ARG A 255 13.32 -15.70 -8.85
C ARG A 255 13.41 -15.96 -7.35
N ALA A 256 12.61 -16.92 -6.87
CA ALA A 256 12.62 -17.29 -5.46
C ALA A 256 14.02 -17.71 -4.94
N ALA A 257 14.86 -18.30 -5.80
CA ALA A 257 16.22 -18.70 -5.44
C ALA A 257 17.23 -17.53 -5.36
N ASP A 258 16.87 -16.36 -5.86
CA ASP A 258 17.71 -15.16 -5.85
C ASP A 258 17.46 -14.29 -4.60
N LEU A 259 16.43 -14.65 -3.83
CA LEU A 259 16.02 -13.94 -2.61
C LEU A 259 16.59 -14.63 -1.37
N PRO A 260 16.84 -13.87 -0.28
CA PRO A 260 17.10 -14.47 1.02
C PRO A 260 15.92 -15.37 1.42
N ASP A 261 16.21 -16.48 2.10
CA ASP A 261 15.16 -17.25 2.77
C ASP A 261 14.36 -16.35 3.71
N LEU A 262 13.06 -16.61 3.89
CA LEU A 262 12.18 -15.76 4.71
C LEU A 262 12.72 -15.43 6.11
N PRO A 263 13.36 -16.36 6.86
CA PRO A 263 13.96 -16.02 8.15
C PRO A 263 15.07 -14.96 8.09
N HIS A 264 15.63 -14.73 6.91
CA HIS A 264 16.68 -13.75 6.63
C HIS A 264 16.14 -12.50 5.92
N MET A 265 14.85 -12.44 5.58
CA MET A 265 14.19 -11.24 5.06
C MET A 265 13.22 -10.72 6.11
N ILE A 266 13.71 -9.81 6.95
CA ILE A 266 12.99 -9.30 8.12
C ILE A 266 12.32 -7.98 7.77
N VAL A 267 11.00 -7.94 7.81
CA VAL A 267 10.22 -6.70 7.71
C VAL A 267 9.63 -6.36 9.07
N GLY A 268 9.72 -5.08 9.46
CA GLY A 268 9.08 -4.59 10.68
C GLY A 268 8.69 -3.13 10.57
N ASP A 269 7.98 -2.66 11.59
CA ASP A 269 7.43 -1.31 11.63
C ASP A 269 7.80 -0.53 12.91
N ARG A 270 7.89 0.79 12.76
CA ARG A 270 8.02 1.78 13.84
C ARG A 270 7.06 2.95 13.56
N PRO A 271 5.76 2.72 13.72
CA PRO A 271 4.74 3.64 13.23
C PRO A 271 4.68 4.94 14.05
N VAL A 272 4.70 6.08 13.36
CA VAL A 272 4.39 7.39 13.90
C VAL A 272 3.19 7.94 13.13
N PRO A 273 1.96 7.89 13.68
CA PRO A 273 0.77 8.38 12.99
C PRO A 273 0.93 9.81 12.50
N THR A 274 0.46 10.09 11.29
CA THR A 274 0.46 11.46 10.77
C THR A 274 -0.76 12.22 11.29
N GLU A 275 -0.61 13.51 11.62
CA GLU A 275 -1.70 14.36 12.09
C GLU A 275 -2.59 14.88 10.95
N THR A 276 -2.13 14.80 9.70
CA THR A 276 -2.81 15.40 8.54
C THR A 276 -3.83 14.46 7.87
N ASN A 277 -3.85 13.18 8.26
CA ASN A 277 -4.80 12.18 7.78
C ASN A 277 -5.67 11.70 8.95
N PRO A 278 -7.01 11.65 8.81
CA PRO A 278 -7.90 11.23 9.90
C PRO A 278 -7.64 9.80 10.40
N LEU A 279 -7.07 8.93 9.57
CA LEU A 279 -6.70 7.56 9.94
C LEU A 279 -5.28 7.46 10.52
N GLY A 280 -4.49 8.54 10.48
CA GLY A 280 -3.07 8.54 10.85
C GLY A 280 -2.16 7.75 9.91
N VAL A 281 -2.66 7.32 8.75
CA VAL A 281 -1.95 6.47 7.78
C VAL A 281 -0.99 7.27 6.87
N LYS A 282 0.08 6.63 6.42
CA LYS A 282 0.99 7.10 5.36
C LYS A 282 1.04 6.06 4.22
N GLY A 283 1.56 6.45 3.05
CA GLY A 283 1.80 5.52 1.94
C GLY A 283 2.91 4.50 2.26
N CYS A 284 2.83 3.30 1.68
CA CYS A 284 3.89 2.27 1.85
C CYS A 284 4.19 1.44 0.60
N GLY A 285 3.44 1.61 -0.50
CA GLY A 285 3.49 0.69 -1.64
C GLY A 285 4.83 0.69 -2.38
N GLU A 286 5.53 1.82 -2.40
CA GLU A 286 6.82 1.98 -3.10
C GLU A 286 8.05 1.84 -2.18
N ALA A 287 7.82 1.81 -0.85
CA ALA A 287 8.84 1.83 0.20
C ALA A 287 9.87 0.70 0.07
N GLY A 288 9.41 -0.51 -0.23
CA GLY A 288 10.27 -1.67 -0.42
C GLY A 288 11.34 -1.41 -1.49
N THR A 289 10.91 -0.92 -2.65
CA THR A 289 11.78 -0.67 -3.81
C THR A 289 12.71 0.52 -3.55
N THR A 290 12.16 1.62 -3.01
CA THR A 290 12.91 2.84 -2.69
C THR A 290 14.07 2.57 -1.74
N GLY A 291 13.82 1.81 -0.67
CA GLY A 291 14.86 1.48 0.31
C GLY A 291 15.82 0.39 -0.18
N ALA A 292 15.33 -0.58 -0.97
CA ALA A 292 16.14 -1.71 -1.38
C ALA A 292 17.20 -1.42 -2.42
N LEU A 293 16.87 -0.61 -3.42
CA LEU A 293 17.82 -0.26 -4.47
C LEU A 293 19.16 0.29 -3.90
N PRO A 294 19.17 1.36 -3.09
CA PRO A 294 20.41 1.88 -2.49
C PRO A 294 21.00 0.95 -1.43
N ALA A 295 20.19 0.21 -0.65
CA ALA A 295 20.73 -0.70 0.37
C ALA A 295 21.55 -1.83 -0.27
N VAL A 296 21.04 -2.43 -1.35
CA VAL A 296 21.77 -3.47 -2.10
C VAL A 296 22.99 -2.89 -2.80
N ALA A 297 22.85 -1.75 -3.49
CA ALA A 297 23.97 -1.10 -4.16
C ALA A 297 25.10 -0.74 -3.18
N ASN A 298 24.77 -0.20 -2.00
CA ASN A 298 25.76 0.11 -0.97
C ASN A 298 26.44 -1.16 -0.42
N ALA A 299 25.70 -2.26 -0.28
CA ALA A 299 26.28 -3.53 0.16
C ALA A 299 27.26 -4.09 -0.88
N VAL A 300 26.91 -4.04 -2.16
CA VAL A 300 27.81 -4.43 -3.27
C VAL A 300 29.04 -3.53 -3.30
N ALA A 301 28.87 -2.21 -3.18
CA ALA A 301 29.97 -1.26 -3.17
C ALA A 301 30.92 -1.49 -1.99
N ASP A 302 30.42 -1.79 -0.79
CA ASP A 302 31.25 -2.16 0.36
C ASP A 302 32.01 -3.47 0.12
N ALA A 303 31.38 -4.49 -0.49
CA ALA A 303 32.07 -5.73 -0.87
C ALA A 303 33.20 -5.47 -1.88
N LEU A 304 32.93 -4.69 -2.93
CA LEU A 304 33.90 -4.30 -3.97
C LEU A 304 35.06 -3.48 -3.40
N HIS A 305 34.78 -2.52 -2.51
CA HIS A 305 35.81 -1.70 -1.89
C HIS A 305 36.80 -2.54 -1.09
N ARG A 306 36.33 -3.61 -0.43
CA ARG A 306 37.19 -4.59 0.26
C ARG A 306 38.07 -5.41 -0.68
N CYS A 307 37.72 -5.47 -1.96
CA CYS A 307 38.51 -6.04 -3.04
C CYS A 307 39.40 -5.00 -3.76
N GLY A 308 39.37 -3.73 -3.35
CA GLY A 308 40.14 -2.64 -3.96
C GLY A 308 39.50 -2.03 -5.21
N VAL A 309 38.19 -2.21 -5.41
CA VAL A 309 37.41 -1.59 -6.48
C VAL A 309 36.54 -0.49 -5.89
N ASP A 310 36.67 0.73 -6.43
CA ASP A 310 35.88 1.89 -5.98
C ASP A 310 34.65 2.09 -6.88
N GLY A 311 33.48 1.72 -6.37
CA GLY A 311 32.19 1.92 -7.03
C GLY A 311 31.90 0.99 -8.20
N PHE A 312 30.66 1.05 -8.70
CA PHE A 312 30.19 0.34 -9.88
C PHE A 312 28.91 1.00 -10.40
N ASP A 313 28.58 0.79 -11.67
CA ASP A 313 27.29 1.16 -12.24
C ASP A 313 26.34 -0.03 -12.20
N MET A 314 25.10 0.21 -11.76
CA MET A 314 24.05 -0.82 -11.75
C MET A 314 23.63 -1.23 -13.18
N PRO A 315 23.14 -2.46 -13.35
CA PRO A 315 23.06 -3.54 -12.35
C PRO A 315 24.41 -4.24 -12.08
N ALA A 316 24.57 -4.76 -10.86
CA ALA A 316 25.71 -5.55 -10.39
C ALA A 316 25.70 -6.99 -10.95
N THR A 317 25.58 -7.14 -12.27
CA THR A 317 25.59 -8.47 -12.90
C THR A 317 26.93 -9.17 -12.67
N PRO A 318 26.96 -10.51 -12.59
CA PRO A 318 28.21 -11.25 -12.36
C PRO A 318 29.32 -10.88 -13.35
N HIS A 319 28.96 -10.69 -14.62
CA HIS A 319 29.91 -10.32 -15.67
C HIS A 319 30.52 -8.92 -15.44
N ARG A 320 29.72 -7.91 -15.06
CA ARG A 320 30.25 -6.56 -14.78
C ARG A 320 31.16 -6.56 -13.56
N ILE A 321 30.70 -7.19 -12.48
CA ILE A 321 31.48 -7.31 -11.24
C ILE A 321 32.80 -8.03 -11.49
N TRP A 322 32.79 -9.13 -12.25
CA TRP A 322 34.01 -9.83 -12.61
C TRP A 322 34.98 -8.97 -13.43
N ARG A 323 34.49 -8.18 -14.39
CA ARG A 323 35.33 -7.25 -15.17
C ARG A 323 36.00 -6.23 -14.26
N LEU A 324 35.25 -5.63 -13.34
CA LEU A 324 35.76 -4.66 -12.36
C LEU A 324 36.86 -5.26 -11.49
N LEU A 325 36.63 -6.45 -10.91
CA LEU A 325 37.62 -7.15 -10.07
C LEU A 325 38.91 -7.51 -10.82
N ASN A 326 38.84 -7.67 -12.14
CA ASN A 326 39.98 -8.03 -12.99
C ASN A 326 40.59 -6.82 -13.73
N GLY A 327 40.20 -5.60 -13.40
CA GLY A 327 40.72 -4.37 -14.01
C GLY A 327 40.43 -4.26 -15.51
N LYS A 328 39.34 -4.87 -15.98
CA LYS A 328 38.90 -4.79 -17.37
C LYS A 328 37.89 -3.65 -17.50
N ALA A 329 38.15 -2.70 -18.39
CA ALA A 329 37.20 -1.65 -18.74
C ALA A 329 35.87 -2.25 -19.21
N GLU A 330 34.74 -1.52 -19.08
CA GLU A 330 33.41 -1.87 -19.62
C GLU A 330 33.33 -1.85 -21.15
#